data_AF-A0A2K3NZ19-F1
#
_entry.id   AF-A0A2K3NZ19-F1
#
_cell.length_a   1.000
_cell.length_b   1.000
_cell.length_c   1.000
_cell.angle_alpha   90.00
_cell.angle_beta   90.00
_cell.angle_gamma   90.00
#
_symmetry.space_group_name_H-M   'P 1'
#
loop_
_entity.id
_entity.type
_entity.pdbx_description
1 polymer ?
#
loop_
_entity_poly.entity_id
_entity_poly.type
_entity_poly.pdbx_seq_one_letter_code
_entity_poly.pdbx_strand_id
1 'polypeptide(L)'
;LAGVVAVEITGGPTVNFVPGRRDSKVCTRDGRLPDAKQGVSHLRDIFYRMGLTDKDIVALSGAHTLGRAHPERSGFDGPWTEDPLKFDNSYFQILLEQDSAALLKLPTDRALLDDPEFRRYVELYAKDEDAFFRDYAESHKKLSELGFVPSSKATGPKDATVLLQSAAGAVVAAAVVILGYLYENSKRKK
;
A
#
# COMPACT_ATOMS: atom_id res chain seq x y z
N LEU A 1 -9.75 -2.44 -5.54
CA LEU A 1 -9.82 -3.83 -5.03
C LEU A 1 -8.46 -4.50 -5.12
N ALA A 2 -7.95 -4.82 -6.32
CA ALA A 2 -6.67 -5.53 -6.46
C ALA A 2 -5.50 -4.88 -5.67
N GLY A 3 -5.31 -3.57 -5.78
CA GLY A 3 -4.25 -2.87 -5.02
C GLY A 3 -4.40 -2.93 -3.49
N VAL A 4 -5.64 -2.90 -2.98
CA VAL A 4 -5.92 -3.03 -1.55
C VAL A 4 -5.57 -4.45 -1.05
N VAL A 5 -6.01 -5.47 -1.80
CA VAL A 5 -5.71 -6.86 -1.48
C VAL A 5 -4.20 -7.10 -1.54
N ALA A 6 -3.52 -6.56 -2.56
CA ALA A 6 -2.07 -6.69 -2.71
C ALA A 6 -1.34 -6.18 -1.47
N VAL A 7 -1.66 -4.96 -1.00
CA VAL A 7 -1.07 -4.38 0.22
C VAL A 7 -1.28 -5.30 1.42
N GLU A 8 -2.51 -5.75 1.67
CA GLU A 8 -2.85 -6.59 2.81
C GLU A 8 -2.12 -7.95 2.79
N ILE A 9 -2.08 -8.64 1.64
CA ILE A 9 -1.41 -9.95 1.55
C ILE A 9 0.11 -9.84 1.69
N THR A 10 0.68 -8.68 1.38
CA THR A 10 2.12 -8.41 1.52
C THR A 10 2.53 -7.95 2.91
N GLY A 11 1.60 -7.92 3.88
CA GLY A 11 1.85 -7.55 5.28
C GLY A 11 1.47 -6.12 5.65
N GLY A 12 0.95 -5.34 4.71
CA GLY A 12 0.51 -3.96 4.95
C GLY A 12 -0.88 -3.84 5.60
N PRO A 13 -1.36 -2.61 5.81
CA PRO A 13 -2.64 -2.38 6.48
C PRO A 13 -3.85 -2.77 5.62
N THR A 14 -4.93 -3.17 6.28
CA THR A 14 -6.24 -3.30 5.64
C THR A 14 -6.78 -1.93 5.25
N VAL A 15 -6.99 -1.69 3.95
CA VAL A 15 -7.61 -0.46 3.44
C VAL A 15 -9.08 -0.70 3.16
N ASN A 16 -9.98 0.08 3.78
CA ASN A 16 -11.41 -0.08 3.53
C ASN A 16 -11.78 0.26 2.08
N PHE A 17 -12.24 -0.74 1.34
CA PHE A 17 -12.63 -0.62 -0.07
C PHE A 17 -14.14 -0.43 -0.23
N VAL A 18 -14.54 0.65 -0.92
CA VAL A 18 -15.93 0.90 -1.29
C VAL A 18 -16.13 0.57 -2.78
N PRO A 19 -16.98 -0.42 -3.15
CA PRO A 19 -17.32 -0.71 -4.54
C PRO A 19 -18.36 0.29 -5.10
N GLY A 20 -18.63 0.21 -6.40
CA GLY A 20 -19.70 1.01 -7.04
C GLY A 20 -19.23 2.18 -7.91
N ARG A 21 -17.93 2.27 -8.22
CA ARG A 21 -17.43 3.15 -9.28
C ARG A 21 -18.06 2.76 -10.62
N ARG A 22 -18.46 3.74 -11.42
CA ARG A 22 -19.01 3.52 -12.77
C ARG A 22 -17.89 3.51 -13.80
N ASP A 23 -18.07 2.72 -14.84
CA ASP A 23 -17.14 2.67 -15.96
C ASP A 23 -17.01 4.04 -16.62
N SER A 24 -15.77 4.46 -16.87
CA SER A 24 -15.49 5.66 -17.67
C SER A 24 -15.38 5.28 -19.13
N LYS A 25 -15.98 6.09 -20.01
CA LYS A 25 -15.80 6.02 -21.47
C LYS A 25 -14.74 7.00 -21.99
N VAL A 26 -14.18 7.81 -21.09
CA VAL A 26 -13.25 8.88 -21.44
C VAL A 26 -11.87 8.55 -20.90
N CYS A 27 -10.88 8.57 -21.78
CA CYS A 27 -9.48 8.52 -21.38
C CYS A 27 -9.05 9.91 -20.88
N THR A 28 -8.31 9.96 -19.78
CA THR A 28 -7.79 11.22 -19.25
C THR A 28 -6.56 11.65 -20.03
N ARG A 29 -6.33 12.96 -20.18
CA ARG A 29 -5.09 13.48 -20.80
C ARG A 29 -3.86 13.17 -19.94
N ASP A 30 -2.72 13.02 -20.60
CA ASP A 30 -1.42 12.86 -19.96
C ASP A 30 -0.99 14.11 -19.18
N GLY A 31 0.11 14.00 -18.42
CA GLY A 31 0.68 15.09 -17.63
C GLY A 31 0.02 15.31 -16.26
N ARG A 32 -0.82 14.35 -15.81
CA ARG A 32 -1.46 14.40 -14.50
C ARG A 32 -0.77 13.53 -13.45
N LEU A 33 0.36 12.91 -13.73
CA LEU A 33 1.09 12.11 -12.74
C LEU A 33 2.33 12.86 -12.26
N PRO A 34 2.82 12.61 -11.04
CA PRO A 34 4.09 13.16 -10.58
C PRO A 34 5.22 12.68 -11.51
N ASP A 35 6.22 13.55 -11.70
CA ASP A 35 7.42 13.26 -12.48
C ASP A 35 8.54 12.97 -11.48
N ALA A 36 9.13 11.79 -11.58
CA ALA A 36 10.18 11.29 -10.70
C ALA A 36 11.43 12.19 -10.64
N LYS A 37 11.62 13.08 -11.62
CA LYS A 37 12.78 13.99 -11.72
C LYS A 37 12.56 15.34 -11.04
N GLN A 38 11.35 15.63 -10.57
CA GLN A 38 11.00 16.91 -9.96
C GLN A 38 11.15 16.90 -8.43
N GLY A 39 10.90 18.05 -7.79
CA GLY A 39 11.05 18.22 -6.34
C GLY A 39 9.74 18.50 -5.59
N VAL A 40 9.89 19.01 -4.36
CA VAL A 40 8.84 19.27 -3.38
C VAL A 40 7.66 20.07 -3.94
N SER A 41 7.93 21.18 -4.64
CA SER A 41 6.88 22.04 -5.19
C SER A 41 5.99 21.30 -6.18
N HIS A 42 6.59 20.48 -7.05
CA HIS A 42 5.86 19.65 -8.01
C HIS A 42 4.98 18.62 -7.32
N LEU A 43 5.50 17.96 -6.27
CA LEU A 43 4.69 17.02 -5.48
C LEU A 43 3.46 17.71 -4.89
N ARG A 44 3.63 18.88 -4.25
CA ARG A 44 2.50 19.65 -3.74
C ARG A 44 1.54 20.06 -4.86
N ASP A 45 2.01 20.59 -5.99
CA ASP A 45 1.16 21.00 -7.11
C ASP A 45 0.28 19.85 -7.64
N ILE A 46 0.84 18.64 -7.73
CA ILE A 46 0.15 17.45 -8.22
C ILE A 46 -0.87 16.91 -7.21
N PHE A 47 -0.51 16.84 -5.93
CA PHE A 47 -1.33 16.19 -4.91
C PHE A 47 -2.33 17.15 -4.25
N TYR A 48 -1.98 18.43 -4.08
CA TYR A 48 -2.87 19.42 -3.46
C TYR A 48 -4.12 19.68 -4.30
N ARG A 49 -4.00 19.65 -5.64
CA ARG A 49 -5.18 19.74 -6.53
C ARG A 49 -6.15 18.55 -6.36
N MET A 50 -5.69 17.45 -5.75
CA MET A 50 -6.50 16.27 -5.41
C MET A 50 -7.08 16.36 -3.99
N GLY A 51 -6.78 17.43 -3.24
CA GLY A 51 -7.16 17.58 -1.84
C GLY A 51 -6.31 16.73 -0.88
N LEU A 52 -5.15 16.25 -1.33
CA LEU A 52 -4.21 15.47 -0.51
C LEU A 52 -3.18 16.41 0.13
N THR A 53 -2.85 16.15 1.39
CA THR A 53 -1.96 16.95 2.24
C THR A 53 -0.52 16.48 2.17
N ASP A 54 0.40 17.21 2.79
CA ASP A 54 1.80 16.79 2.91
C ASP A 54 1.96 15.40 3.56
N LYS A 55 1.15 15.10 4.58
CA LYS A 55 1.06 13.76 5.18
C LYS A 55 0.70 12.70 4.14
N ASP A 56 -0.33 12.96 3.35
CA ASP A 56 -0.83 12.01 2.36
C ASP A 56 0.23 11.76 1.27
N ILE A 57 0.98 12.79 0.86
CA ILE A 57 2.10 12.66 -0.09
C ILE A 57 3.15 11.69 0.45
N VAL A 58 3.67 11.95 1.65
CA VAL A 58 4.75 11.14 2.23
C VAL A 58 4.27 9.72 2.53
N ALA A 59 3.06 9.56 3.09
CA ALA A 59 2.50 8.24 3.36
C ALA A 59 2.35 7.44 2.05
N LEU A 60 1.76 8.02 0.99
CA LEU A 60 1.57 7.34 -0.28
C LEU A 60 2.90 6.99 -0.98
N SER A 61 3.96 7.78 -0.80
CA SER A 61 5.30 7.42 -1.29
C SER A 61 5.83 6.12 -0.68
N GLY A 62 5.38 5.74 0.52
CA GLY A 62 5.67 4.43 1.12
C GLY A 62 5.20 3.23 0.30
N ALA A 63 4.35 3.43 -0.72
CA ALA A 63 4.03 2.37 -1.69
C ALA A 63 5.28 1.85 -2.44
N HIS A 64 6.35 2.64 -2.53
CA HIS A 64 7.63 2.21 -3.10
C HIS A 64 8.30 1.06 -2.33
N THR A 65 7.85 0.74 -1.11
CA THR A 65 8.27 -0.50 -0.44
C THR A 65 7.98 -1.75 -1.28
N LEU A 66 6.95 -1.71 -2.15
CA LEU A 66 6.62 -2.80 -3.07
C LEU A 66 7.08 -2.53 -4.49
N GLY A 67 7.79 -3.50 -5.07
CA GLY A 67 8.15 -3.53 -6.47
C GLY A 67 9.45 -2.79 -6.81
N ARG A 68 9.57 -2.37 -8.07
CA ARG A 68 10.80 -1.80 -8.64
C ARG A 68 10.52 -0.89 -9.83
N ALA A 69 11.48 -0.04 -10.16
CA ALA A 69 11.50 0.68 -11.42
C ALA A 69 12.03 -0.20 -12.57
N HIS A 70 11.64 0.19 -13.78
CA HIS A 70 12.06 -0.47 -15.02
C HIS A 70 12.48 0.59 -16.04
N PRO A 71 13.69 0.46 -16.63
CA PRO A 71 14.30 1.52 -17.41
C PRO A 71 13.50 1.87 -18.67
N GLU A 72 12.83 0.90 -19.28
CA GLU A 72 11.99 1.09 -20.47
C GLU A 72 10.70 1.87 -20.19
N ARG A 73 10.31 2.05 -18.92
CA ARG A 73 9.08 2.74 -18.52
C ARG A 73 9.33 4.11 -17.89
N SER A 74 10.36 4.23 -17.06
CA SER A 74 10.63 5.44 -16.28
C SER A 74 12.01 6.04 -16.52
N GLY A 75 12.92 5.32 -17.18
CA GLY A 75 14.33 5.68 -17.25
C GLY A 75 15.12 5.44 -15.96
N PHE A 76 14.52 4.77 -14.96
CA PHE A 76 15.14 4.34 -13.71
C PHE A 76 15.07 2.81 -13.61
N ASP A 77 16.03 2.19 -12.92
CA ASP A 77 16.06 0.75 -12.70
C ASP A 77 16.37 0.43 -11.23
N GLY A 78 15.81 -0.68 -10.75
CA GLY A 78 16.08 -1.23 -9.44
C GLY A 78 14.91 -1.14 -8.46
N PRO A 79 14.92 -1.98 -7.41
CA PRO A 79 13.97 -1.89 -6.31
C PRO A 79 14.32 -0.75 -5.36
N TRP A 80 13.34 -0.25 -4.61
CA TRP A 80 13.57 0.73 -3.54
C TRP A 80 14.01 0.07 -2.23
N THR A 81 13.69 -1.20 -2.04
CA THR A 81 13.93 -1.96 -0.80
C THR A 81 14.60 -3.30 -1.09
N GLU A 82 15.19 -3.93 -0.07
CA GLU A 82 15.84 -5.23 -0.21
C GLU A 82 14.85 -6.36 -0.51
N ASP A 83 13.67 -6.32 0.11
CA ASP A 83 12.56 -7.26 -0.14
C ASP A 83 11.36 -6.51 -0.77
N PRO A 84 11.30 -6.40 -2.11
CA PRO A 84 10.25 -5.65 -2.80
C PRO A 84 8.90 -6.38 -2.83
N LEU A 85 8.74 -7.50 -2.09
CA LEU A 85 7.50 -8.27 -1.97
C LEU A 85 6.84 -8.17 -0.59
N LYS A 86 7.45 -7.44 0.34
CA LYS A 86 6.95 -7.24 1.69
C LYS A 86 6.59 -5.77 1.89
N PHE A 87 5.37 -5.48 2.34
CA PHE A 87 4.95 -4.12 2.66
C PHE A 87 5.26 -3.83 4.14
N ASP A 88 6.28 -3.02 4.37
CA ASP A 88 6.78 -2.56 5.66
C ASP A 88 7.29 -1.10 5.58
N ASN A 89 7.89 -0.59 6.64
CA ASN A 89 8.44 0.77 6.67
C ASN A 89 9.89 0.91 6.18
N SER A 90 10.47 -0.13 5.57
CA SER A 90 11.89 -0.13 5.15
C SER A 90 12.23 0.96 4.15
N TYR A 91 11.30 1.34 3.25
CA TYR A 91 11.48 2.48 2.34
C TYR A 91 11.89 3.77 3.07
N PHE A 92 11.23 4.08 4.21
CA PHE A 92 11.55 5.29 4.97
C PHE A 92 12.87 5.15 5.75
N GLN A 93 13.20 3.95 6.23
CA GLN A 93 14.48 3.68 6.88
C GLN A 93 15.64 3.88 5.89
N ILE A 94 15.55 3.25 4.72
CA ILE A 94 16.52 3.33 3.63
C ILE A 94 16.66 4.77 3.13
N LEU A 95 15.57 5.54 3.04
CA LEU A 95 15.62 6.95 2.67
C LEU A 95 16.55 7.75 3.58
N LEU A 96 16.50 7.51 4.89
CA LEU A 96 17.30 8.22 5.89
C LEU A 96 18.76 7.76 5.94
N GLU A 97 19.07 6.58 5.40
CA GLU A 97 20.43 6.08 5.28
C GLU A 97 21.23 6.85 4.21
N GLN A 98 22.56 6.90 4.39
CA GLN A 98 23.45 7.43 3.35
C GLN A 98 23.36 6.58 2.08
N ASP A 99 23.64 7.17 0.92
CA ASP A 99 23.49 6.54 -0.39
C ASP A 99 24.23 5.18 -0.45
N SER A 100 23.46 4.08 -0.36
CA SER A 100 23.92 2.76 -0.74
C SER A 100 23.69 2.58 -2.24
N ALA A 101 24.70 2.11 -2.97
CA ALA A 101 24.64 2.04 -4.43
C ALA A 101 23.66 0.96 -4.96
N ALA A 102 23.06 0.15 -4.08
CA ALA A 102 22.28 -1.02 -4.47
C ALA A 102 20.77 -0.75 -4.62
N LEU A 103 20.23 0.25 -3.92
CA LEU A 103 18.79 0.52 -3.88
C LEU A 103 18.45 1.85 -4.54
N LEU A 104 17.28 1.89 -5.19
CA LEU A 104 16.81 3.05 -5.93
C LEU A 104 16.32 4.14 -4.97
N LYS A 105 16.78 5.37 -5.21
CA LYS A 105 16.23 6.60 -4.63
C LYS A 105 15.99 7.59 -5.76
N LEU A 106 14.73 7.82 -6.16
CA LEU A 106 14.40 8.80 -7.19
C LEU A 106 14.69 10.23 -6.69
N PRO A 107 14.87 11.21 -7.60
CA PRO A 107 14.93 12.62 -7.22
C PRO A 107 13.73 13.06 -6.36
N THR A 108 12.51 12.60 -6.67
CA THR A 108 11.33 12.87 -5.84
C THR A 108 11.37 12.19 -4.48
N ASP A 109 12.00 11.01 -4.34
CA ASP A 109 12.15 10.33 -3.05
C ASP A 109 13.11 11.13 -2.15
N ARG A 110 14.22 11.60 -2.73
CA ARG A 110 15.19 12.47 -2.04
C ARG A 110 14.57 13.81 -1.63
N ALA A 111 13.71 14.38 -2.48
CA ALA A 111 13.00 15.61 -2.19
C ALA A 111 12.13 15.54 -0.92
N LEU A 112 11.70 14.35 -0.48
CA LEU A 112 10.99 14.17 0.80
C LEU A 112 11.85 14.53 2.02
N LEU A 113 13.18 14.53 1.87
CA LEU A 113 14.14 14.86 2.93
C LEU A 113 14.54 16.34 2.95
N ASP A 114 14.31 17.05 1.84
CA ASP A 114 14.70 18.45 1.64
C ASP A 114 13.70 19.44 2.29
N ASP A 115 12.43 19.05 2.37
CA ASP A 115 11.36 19.85 3.00
C ASP A 115 11.15 19.43 4.48
N PRO A 116 11.20 20.36 5.45
CA PRO A 116 11.05 20.02 6.87
C PRO A 116 9.71 19.36 7.22
N GLU A 117 8.61 19.75 6.57
CA GLU A 117 7.29 19.17 6.85
C GLU A 117 7.21 17.74 6.30
N PHE A 118 7.73 17.48 5.09
CA PHE A 118 7.85 16.12 4.56
C PHE A 118 8.77 15.26 5.41
N ARG A 119 9.96 15.78 5.73
CA ARG A 119 10.98 15.05 6.49
C ARG A 119 10.46 14.59 7.84
N ARG A 120 9.65 15.41 8.52
CA ARG A 120 9.02 15.03 9.79
C ARG A 120 8.20 13.74 9.66
N TYR A 121 7.45 13.57 8.57
CA TYR A 121 6.68 12.34 8.32
C TYR A 121 7.58 11.18 7.92
N VAL A 122 8.63 11.41 7.12
CA VAL A 122 9.63 10.37 6.80
C VAL A 122 10.26 9.81 8.07
N GLU A 123 10.71 10.70 8.97
CA GLU A 123 11.32 10.30 10.25
C GLU A 123 10.33 9.62 11.20
N LEU A 124 9.05 10.03 11.18
CA LEU A 124 7.99 9.36 11.92
C LEU A 124 7.80 7.92 11.41
N TYR A 125 7.61 7.74 10.12
CA TYR A 125 7.30 6.44 9.52
C TYR A 125 8.48 5.47 9.57
N ALA A 126 9.72 5.97 9.46
CA ALA A 126 10.91 5.15 9.66
C ALA A 126 11.01 4.56 11.08
N LYS A 127 10.50 5.28 12.09
CA LYS A 127 10.54 4.87 13.50
C LYS A 127 9.32 4.08 13.95
N ASP A 128 8.16 4.33 13.34
CA ASP A 128 6.87 3.82 13.76
C ASP A 128 6.10 3.30 12.53
N GLU A 129 6.18 1.98 12.32
CA GLU A 129 5.48 1.28 11.25
C GLU A 129 3.95 1.33 11.43
N ASP A 130 3.45 1.28 12.66
CA ASP A 130 2.01 1.38 12.93
C ASP A 130 1.47 2.78 12.55
N ALA A 131 2.24 3.84 12.80
CA ALA A 131 1.91 5.18 12.34
C ALA A 131 1.88 5.26 10.81
N PHE A 132 2.88 4.68 10.14
CA PHE A 132 2.89 4.57 8.68
C PHE A 132 1.65 3.84 8.17
N PHE A 133 1.35 2.66 8.72
CA PHE A 133 0.23 1.83 8.27
C PHE A 133 -1.12 2.51 8.45
N ARG A 134 -1.36 3.18 9.59
CA ARG A 134 -2.60 3.96 9.79
C ARG A 134 -2.74 5.07 8.76
N ASP A 135 -1.70 5.87 8.57
CA ASP A 135 -1.75 7.02 7.66
C ASP A 135 -1.79 6.58 6.19
N TYR A 136 -1.11 5.48 5.84
CA TYR A 136 -1.17 4.89 4.50
C TYR A 136 -2.58 4.40 4.18
N ALA A 137 -3.25 3.71 5.10
CA ALA A 137 -4.61 3.25 4.88
C ALA A 137 -5.59 4.41 4.67
N GLU A 138 -5.45 5.49 5.45
CA GLU A 138 -6.25 6.71 5.29
C GLU A 138 -5.97 7.38 3.94
N SER A 139 -4.71 7.57 3.59
CA SER A 139 -4.27 8.26 2.38
C SER A 139 -4.60 7.47 1.11
N HIS A 140 -4.37 6.16 1.12
CA HIS A 140 -4.73 5.26 0.02
C HIS A 140 -6.25 5.26 -0.19
N LYS A 141 -7.03 5.26 0.88
CA LYS A 141 -8.49 5.38 0.78
C LYS A 141 -8.89 6.68 0.09
N LYS A 142 -8.39 7.84 0.56
CA LYS A 142 -8.64 9.16 -0.05
C LYS A 142 -8.31 9.15 -1.54
N LEU A 143 -7.11 8.67 -1.90
CA LEU A 143 -6.66 8.56 -3.29
C LEU A 143 -7.60 7.67 -4.13
N SER A 144 -7.99 6.51 -3.60
CA SER A 144 -8.83 5.55 -4.31
C SER A 144 -10.28 6.06 -4.53
N GLU A 145 -10.73 7.04 -3.76
CA GLU A 145 -12.09 7.59 -3.80
C GLU A 145 -12.18 8.93 -4.54
N LEU A 146 -11.06 9.43 -5.10
CA LEU A 146 -11.09 10.63 -5.93
C LEU A 146 -12.11 10.50 -7.08
N GLY A 147 -12.98 11.50 -7.21
CA GLY A 147 -14.03 11.53 -8.22
C GLY A 147 -15.21 10.57 -7.95
N PHE A 148 -15.25 9.92 -6.79
CA PHE A 148 -16.33 9.03 -6.36
C PHE A 148 -16.99 9.56 -5.09
N VAL A 149 -18.32 9.73 -5.13
CA VAL A 149 -19.12 10.01 -3.93
C VAL A 149 -19.94 8.76 -3.62
N PRO A 150 -19.68 8.07 -2.50
CA PRO A 150 -20.50 6.94 -2.09
C PRO A 150 -21.96 7.36 -1.95
N SER A 151 -22.88 6.56 -2.46
CA SER A 151 -24.31 6.76 -2.18
C SER A 151 -24.54 6.62 -0.67
N SER A 152 -25.24 7.57 -0.06
CA SER A 152 -25.50 7.65 1.39
C SER A 152 -26.25 6.46 2.01
N LYS A 153 -26.53 5.40 1.24
CA LYS A 153 -27.33 4.24 1.65
C LYS A 153 -26.55 3.08 2.27
N ALA A 154 -25.24 3.21 2.50
CA ALA A 154 -24.41 2.11 3.00
C ALA A 154 -23.74 2.42 4.36
N THR A 155 -24.53 2.72 5.38
CA THR A 155 -24.12 2.50 6.78
C THR A 155 -24.81 1.24 7.28
N GLY A 156 -24.34 0.08 6.80
CA GLY A 156 -24.59 -1.19 7.47
C GLY A 156 -23.62 -1.35 8.65
N PRO A 157 -23.96 -2.10 9.71
CA PRO A 157 -23.11 -2.24 10.89
C PRO A 157 -21.76 -2.85 10.50
N LYS A 158 -20.67 -2.20 10.92
CA LYS A 158 -19.30 -2.62 10.69
C LYS A 158 -18.89 -3.70 11.70
N ASP A 159 -17.91 -4.50 11.29
CA ASP A 159 -16.93 -5.23 12.13
C ASP A 159 -17.20 -6.68 12.60
N ALA A 160 -18.41 -7.24 12.56
CA ALA A 160 -18.61 -8.61 13.09
C ALA A 160 -18.41 -9.76 12.09
N THR A 161 -18.60 -9.53 10.77
CA THR A 161 -18.76 -10.64 9.81
C THR A 161 -17.45 -11.12 9.18
N VAL A 162 -16.42 -10.27 9.08
CA VAL A 162 -15.15 -10.63 8.45
C VAL A 162 -14.28 -11.50 9.37
N LEU A 163 -14.31 -11.26 10.68
CA LEU A 163 -13.59 -12.09 11.67
C LEU A 163 -14.13 -13.52 11.79
N LEU A 164 -15.40 -13.76 11.44
CA LEU A 164 -16.00 -15.10 11.52
C LEU A 164 -15.60 -16.00 10.35
N GLN A 165 -15.24 -15.43 9.19
CA GLN A 165 -14.87 -16.21 8.00
C GLN A 165 -13.43 -16.75 8.05
N SER A 166 -12.51 -16.05 8.70
CA SER A 166 -11.13 -16.54 8.88
C SER A 166 -11.04 -17.67 9.91
N ALA A 167 -11.83 -17.63 10.98
CA ALA A 167 -11.89 -18.68 12.00
C ALA A 167 -12.49 -19.99 11.46
N ALA A 168 -13.50 -19.91 10.59
CA ALA A 168 -14.12 -21.09 10.00
C ALA A 168 -13.16 -21.87 9.07
N GLY A 169 -12.31 -21.17 8.32
CA GLY A 169 -11.34 -21.80 7.41
C GLY A 169 -10.30 -22.68 8.11
N ALA A 170 -9.79 -22.23 9.27
CA ALA A 170 -8.83 -22.99 10.06
C ALA A 170 -9.43 -24.26 10.69
N VAL A 171 -10.69 -24.18 11.16
CA VAL A 171 -11.39 -25.33 11.77
C VAL A 171 -11.72 -26.40 10.73
N VAL A 172 -12.12 -26.01 9.51
CA VAL A 172 -12.39 -26.96 8.42
C VAL A 172 -11.10 -27.67 7.98
N ALA A 173 -9.98 -26.96 7.84
CA ALA A 173 -8.71 -27.57 7.47
C ALA A 173 -8.23 -28.58 8.52
N ALA A 174 -8.31 -28.24 9.82
CA ALA A 174 -7.93 -29.15 10.90
C ALA A 174 -8.82 -30.41 10.94
N ALA A 175 -10.13 -30.26 10.76
CA ALA A 175 -11.06 -31.41 10.73
C ALA A 175 -10.79 -32.35 9.55
N VAL A 176 -10.50 -31.81 8.36
CA VAL A 176 -10.17 -32.62 7.17
C VAL A 176 -8.85 -33.37 7.36
N VAL A 177 -7.83 -32.74 7.95
CA VAL A 177 -6.55 -33.40 8.26
C VAL A 177 -6.74 -34.50 9.29
N ILE A 178 -7.50 -34.26 10.36
CA ILE A 178 -7.78 -35.25 11.40
C ILE A 178 -8.57 -36.43 10.82
N LEU A 179 -9.64 -36.18 10.06
CA LEU A 179 -10.41 -37.26 9.42
C LEU A 179 -9.56 -38.03 8.40
N GLY A 180 -8.74 -37.35 7.60
CA GLY A 180 -7.82 -37.98 6.66
C GLY A 180 -6.82 -38.90 7.36
N TYR A 181 -6.24 -38.45 8.48
CA TYR A 181 -5.34 -39.25 9.30
C TYR A 181 -6.03 -40.49 9.89
N LEU A 182 -7.24 -40.32 10.45
CA LEU A 182 -8.02 -41.44 11.01
C LEU A 182 -8.41 -42.47 9.94
N TYR A 183 -8.78 -42.02 8.74
CA TYR A 183 -9.12 -42.89 7.62
C TYR A 183 -7.92 -43.72 7.16
N GLU A 184 -6.75 -43.10 6.95
CA GLU A 184 -5.50 -43.79 6.62
C GLU A 184 -5.12 -44.83 7.68
N ASN A 185 -5.23 -44.47 8.97
CA ASN A 185 -4.88 -45.37 10.07
C ASN A 185 -5.85 -46.56 10.19
N SER A 186 -7.12 -46.38 9.84
CA SER A 186 -8.11 -47.46 9.77
C SER A 186 -7.82 -48.42 8.60
N LYS A 187 -7.36 -47.91 7.46
CA LYS A 187 -7.01 -48.73 6.29
C LYS A 187 -5.77 -49.59 6.53
N ARG A 188 -4.80 -49.11 7.32
CA ARG A 188 -3.57 -49.86 7.67
C ARG A 188 -3.79 -50.98 8.71
N LYS A 189 -4.94 -50.99 9.39
CA LYS A 189 -5.30 -51.99 10.41
C LYS A 189 -6.20 -53.13 9.88
N LYS A 190 -6.56 -53.09 8.60
CA LYS A 190 -7.20 -54.20 7.87
C LYS A 190 -6.16 -54.85 6.95
#